data_AF-A0AAU2YJJ7-F1
#
_entry.id   AF-A0AAU2YJJ7-F1
#
_cell.length_a   1.000
_cell.length_b   1.000
_cell.length_c   1.000
_cell.angle_alpha   90.00
_cell.angle_beta   90.00
_cell.angle_gamma   90.00
#
_symmetry.space_group_name_H-M   'P 1'
#
loop_
_entity.id
_entity.type
_entity.pdbx_description
1 polymer ?
#
loop_
_entity_poly.entity_id
_entity_poly.type
_entity_poly.pdbx_seq_one_letter_code
_entity_poly.pdbx_strand_id
1 'polypeptide(L)' 'MTTAVIPGRSAARAHLSQLIDMFGVDGCLQISTPPEPATAGDGEADDHEQA' A
#
# COMPACT_ATOMS: atom_id res chain seq x y z
N MET A 1 -11.34 -2.46 -27.48
CA MET A 1 -10.70 -2.47 -26.15
C MET A 1 -11.77 -2.40 -25.07
N THR A 2 -12.29 -3.54 -24.63
CA THR A 2 -13.24 -3.61 -23.52
C THR A 2 -12.45 -3.84 -22.24
N THR A 3 -11.89 -2.77 -21.68
CA THR A 3 -11.38 -2.84 -20.30
C THR A 3 -12.58 -3.13 -19.41
N ALA A 4 -12.63 -4.35 -18.87
CA ALA A 4 -13.60 -4.72 -17.85
C ALA A 4 -13.53 -3.67 -16.73
N VAL A 5 -14.57 -2.84 -16.63
CA VAL A 5 -14.69 -1.85 -15.57
C VAL A 5 -15.05 -2.63 -14.32
N ILE A 6 -14.03 -3.02 -13.55
CA ILE A 6 -14.24 -3.60 -12.23
C ILE A 6 -14.93 -2.53 -11.39
N PRO A 7 -16.15 -2.77 -10.86
CA PRO A 7 -16.97 -1.75 -10.19
C PRO A 7 -16.26 -1.00 -9.05
N GLY A 8 -15.30 -1.64 -8.37
CA GLY A 8 -14.49 -1.03 -7.29
C GLY A 8 -13.31 -0.18 -7.77
N ARG A 9 -12.83 -0.37 -9.01
CA ARG A 9 -11.70 0.39 -9.56
C ARG A 9 -12.02 1.87 -9.70
N SER A 10 -13.29 2.19 -9.96
CA SER A 10 -13.79 3.57 -10.04
C SER A 10 -13.81 4.25 -8.67
N ALA A 11 -14.18 3.53 -7.61
CA ALA A 11 -14.23 4.06 -6.25
C ALA A 11 -12.83 4.31 -5.68
N ALA A 12 -11.91 3.35 -5.81
CA ALA A 12 -10.52 3.52 -5.40
C ALA A 12 -9.85 4.68 -6.15
N ARG A 13 -10.10 4.81 -7.47
CA ARG A 13 -9.58 5.93 -8.26
C ARG A 13 -10.17 7.27 -7.82
N ALA A 14 -11.48 7.35 -7.59
CA ALA A 14 -12.13 8.57 -7.10
C ALA A 14 -11.60 8.98 -5.71
N HIS A 15 -11.34 8.01 -4.84
CA HIS A 15 -10.76 8.24 -3.54
C HIS A 15 -9.30 8.73 -3.63
N LEU A 16 -8.47 8.09 -4.45
CA LEU A 16 -7.11 8.54 -4.72
C LEU A 16 -7.08 9.95 -5.33
N SER A 17 -8.00 10.28 -6.24
CA SER A 17 -8.11 11.63 -6.79
C SER A 17 -8.42 12.69 -5.72
N GLN A 18 -9.29 12.38 -4.74
CA GLN A 18 -9.56 13.28 -3.61
C GLN A 18 -8.31 13.47 -2.75
N LEU A 19 -7.57 12.40 -2.47
CA LEU A 19 -6.32 12.50 -1.69
C LEU A 19 -5.26 13.34 -2.41
N ILE A 20 -5.16 13.22 -3.74
CA ILE A 20 -4.23 14.02 -4.55
C ILE A 20 -4.64 15.50 -4.55
N ASP A 21 -5.93 15.82 -4.66
CA ASP A 21 -6.43 17.20 -4.61
C ASP A 21 -6.14 17.88 -3.26
N MET A 22 -6.26 17.11 -2.16
CA MET A 22 -6.07 17.63 -0.80
C MET A 22 -4.61 17.69 -0.35
N PHE A 23 -3.80 16.70 -0.71
CA PHE A 23 -2.46 16.48 -0.14
C PHE A 23 -1.35 16.37 -1.20
N GLY A 24 -1.71 16.33 -2.48
CA GLY A 24 -0.75 16.17 -3.55
C GLY A 24 0.01 17.45 -3.86
N VAL A 25 1.17 17.26 -4.48
CA VAL A 25 1.98 18.33 -5.06
C VAL A 25 2.33 17.88 -6.48
N ASP A 26 2.16 18.78 -7.47
CA ASP A 26 2.39 18.49 -8.88
C ASP A 26 1.62 17.26 -9.42
N GLY A 27 0.42 17.02 -8.90
CA GLY A 27 -0.42 15.88 -9.29
C GLY A 27 0.06 14.53 -8.74
N CYS A 28 1.05 14.53 -7.85
CA CYS A 28 1.59 13.33 -7.19
C CYS A 28 1.30 13.36 -5.69
N LEU A 29 0.98 12.20 -5.12
CA LEU A 29 0.83 12.03 -3.67
C LEU A 29 2.07 11.34 -3.11
N GLN A 30 2.79 12.00 -2.20
CA GLN A 30 3.92 11.41 -1.50
C GLN A 30 3.42 10.59 -0.31
N ILE A 31 3.78 9.31 -0.25
CA ILE A 31 3.44 8.43 0.87
C ILE A 31 4.72 8.12 1.63
N SER A 32 4.77 8.54 2.90
CA SER A 32 5.82 8.18 3.83
C SER A 32 5.29 7.12 4.77
N THR A 33 5.68 5.87 4.54
CA THR A 33 5.43 4.79 5.48
C THR A 33 6.61 4.73 6.44
N PRO A 34 6.44 5.12 7.72
CA PRO A 34 7.50 4.92 8.70
C PRO A 34 7.80 3.41 8.82
N PRO A 35 9.04 3.03 9.13
CA PRO A 35 9.33 1.63 9.41
C PRO A 35 8.39 1.14 10.52
N GLU A 36 7.85 -0.06 10.36
CA GLU A 36 7.07 -0.67 11.44
C GLU A 36 7.95 -0.72 12.69
N PRO A 37 7.43 -0.32 13.87
CA PRO A 37 8.18 -0.47 15.10
C PRO A 37 8.50 -1.96 15.22
N ALA A 38 9.78 -2.29 15.31
CA ALA A 38 10.21 -3.67 15.51
C ALA A 38 9.44 -4.20 16.73
N THR A 39 8.48 -5.09 16.49
CA THR A 39 7.92 -5.93 17.53
C THR A 39 9.11 -6.73 18.04
N ALA A 40 9.61 -6.37 19.21
CA ALA A 40 10.56 -7.18 19.95
C ALA A 40 9.83 -8.49 20.30
N GLY A 41 9.82 -9.45 19.38
CA GLY A 41 8.98 -10.64 19.50
C GLY A 41 8.68 -11.41 18.23
N ASP A 42 9.47 -11.29 17.16
CA ASP A 42 9.63 -12.44 16.26
C ASP A 42 10.80 -13.26 16.80
N GLY A 43 10.46 -14.20 17.68
CA GLY A 43 11.35 -15.27 18.03
C GLY A 43 11.72 -16.01 16.75
N GLU A 44 13.02 -16.14 16.53
CA GLU A 44 13.70 -17.12 15.70
C GLU A 44 12.77 -18.27 15.27
N ALA A 45 12.25 -18.19 14.03
CA ALA A 45 11.79 -19.40 13.37
C ALA A 45 13.06 -20.21 13.07
N ASP A 46 13.32 -21.18 13.94
CA ASP A 46 14.30 -22.25 13.82
C ASP A 46 14.20 -22.89 12.42
N ASP A 47 15.00 -22.42 11.47
CA ASP A 47 15.24 -23.12 10.19
C ASP A 47 16.13 -24.33 10.49
N HIS A 48 15.53 -25.36 11.08
CA HIS A 48 16.11 -26.67 11.25
C HIS A 48 15.99 -27.45 9.93
N GLU A 49 16.77 -27.09 8.92
CA GLU A 49 17.06 -28.03 7.82
C GLU A 49 18.07 -29.08 8.35
N GLN A 50 17.53 -30.22 8.78
CA GLN A 50 18.32 -31.43 8.98
C GLN A 50 18.79 -31.98 7.64
N ALA A 51 20.05 -32.43 7.65
CA ALA A 51 20.81 -33.01 6.55
C ALA A 51 20.12 -34.13 5.76
#